data_AF-A0A2N7QLT8-F1
#
_entry.id   AF-A0A2N7QLT8-F1
#
_cell.length_a   1.000
_cell.length_b   1.000
_cell.length_c   1.000
_cell.angle_alpha   90.00
_cell.angle_beta   90.00
_cell.angle_gamma   90.00
#
_symmetry.space_group_name_H-M   'P 1'
#
loop_
_entity.id
_entity.type
_entity.pdbx_description
1 polymer ?
#
loop_
_entity_poly.entity_id
_entity_poly.type
_entity_poly.pdbx_seq_one_letter_code
_entity_poly.pdbx_strand_id
1 'polypeptide(L)'
;MDAERDSRMKRHISKIFAFAVLTAGFLLQAACSSSTGLPKVLASAPLSMDKAGVSTSIDFTVSEATVATKHRLMVALDFPQTKSMKLENAMQQEDMPVALEVVYVTDGNTTPIPTQDDKGVSTRTWKTGSGVANLHLYATNGDTSYVLIAGFYPTKPGSYRATVKTVKDQPLFSGVNGVVKVQPFYNTGE
;
A
#
# COMPACT_ATOMS: atom_id res chain seq x y z
N MET A 1 68.13 54.72 4.23
CA MET A 1 67.64 55.50 3.08
C MET A 1 66.26 54.97 2.78
N ASP A 2 65.31 55.91 2.70
CA ASP A 2 63.93 55.77 2.22
C ASP A 2 62.99 54.93 3.11
N ALA A 3 61.73 55.28 3.34
CA ALA A 3 60.88 56.44 3.11
C ALA A 3 59.56 56.01 3.82
N GLU A 4 58.98 56.81 4.72
CA GLU A 4 57.85 57.67 4.39
C GLU A 4 56.47 57.03 4.70
N ARG A 5 55.69 57.76 5.51
CA ARG A 5 54.21 57.88 5.51
C ARG A 5 53.36 56.66 5.87
N ASP A 6 52.13 56.81 6.34
CA ASP A 6 51.37 57.96 6.83
C ASP A 6 50.28 57.42 7.75
N SER A 7 49.86 58.31 8.64
CA SER A 7 48.62 58.25 9.39
C SER A 7 47.40 58.10 8.47
N ARG A 8 46.41 57.26 8.87
CA ARG A 8 44.99 57.67 8.90
C ARG A 8 44.08 56.66 9.59
N MET A 9 43.79 56.99 10.83
CA MET A 9 42.47 56.98 11.48
C MET A 9 41.26 56.75 10.53
N LYS A 10 40.41 55.77 10.84
CA LYS A 10 38.98 55.98 11.18
C LYS A 10 38.26 54.68 11.57
N ARG A 11 37.66 54.74 12.76
CA ARG A 11 36.72 53.77 13.34
C ARG A 11 35.50 53.60 12.43
N HIS A 12 35.03 52.37 12.24
CA HIS A 12 33.60 52.11 12.14
C HIS A 12 33.20 50.85 12.89
N ILE A 13 32.37 51.10 13.89
CA ILE A 13 31.61 50.19 14.74
C ILE A 13 30.62 49.43 13.85
N SER A 14 30.69 48.10 13.83
CA SER A 14 29.60 47.27 13.32
C SER A 14 29.10 46.35 14.43
N LYS A 15 27.84 46.59 14.80
CA LYS A 15 27.06 45.92 15.82
C LYS A 15 26.65 44.55 15.27
N ILE A 16 27.03 43.47 15.95
CA ILE A 16 26.53 42.13 15.63
C ILE A 16 25.31 41.82 16.51
N PHE A 17 24.31 41.30 15.81
CA PHE A 17 22.92 41.06 16.17
C PHE A 17 22.73 40.13 17.37
N ALA A 18 21.74 40.48 18.21
CA ALA A 18 21.14 39.61 19.20
C ALA A 18 20.20 38.60 18.51
N PHE A 19 20.45 37.30 18.70
CA PHE A 19 19.52 36.24 18.33
C PHE A 19 18.60 35.93 19.51
N ALA A 20 17.33 36.29 19.39
CA ALA A 20 16.27 35.89 20.30
C ALA A 20 15.90 34.42 20.04
N VAL A 21 16.06 33.57 21.06
CA VAL A 21 15.60 32.18 21.05
C VAL A 21 14.12 32.17 21.44
N LEU A 22 13.26 31.93 20.47
CA LEU A 22 11.82 31.77 20.64
C LEU A 22 11.53 30.31 21.04
N THR A 23 11.28 30.08 22.32
CA THR A 23 10.81 28.79 22.84
C THR A 23 9.33 28.60 22.52
N ALA A 24 9.04 27.96 21.38
CA ALA A 24 7.71 27.45 21.08
C ALA A 24 7.49 26.13 21.84
N GLY A 25 6.81 26.21 22.98
CA GLY A 25 6.30 25.05 23.71
C GLY A 25 5.21 24.35 22.89
N PHE A 26 5.57 23.26 22.23
CA PHE A 26 4.61 22.39 21.55
C PHE A 26 3.95 21.48 22.59
N LEU A 27 2.72 21.82 22.95
CA LEU A 27 1.81 20.98 23.72
C LEU A 27 1.56 19.67 22.95
N LEU A 28 2.14 18.57 23.43
CA LEU A 28 1.77 17.22 23.03
C LEU A 28 0.40 16.89 23.64
N GLN A 29 -0.69 17.22 22.94
CA GLN A 29 -1.96 16.53 23.18
C GLN A 29 -1.88 15.16 22.54
N ALA A 30 -1.70 14.14 23.39
CA ALA A 30 -1.97 12.75 23.06
C ALA A 30 -3.48 12.57 22.85
N ALA A 31 -3.95 12.85 21.64
CA ALA A 31 -5.28 12.45 21.22
C ALA A 31 -5.26 10.94 20.98
N CYS A 32 -5.65 10.16 21.99
CA CYS A 32 -6.13 8.80 21.79
C CYS A 32 -7.45 8.87 21.01
N SER A 33 -7.36 9.00 19.69
CA SER A 33 -8.50 8.77 18.81
C SER A 33 -8.60 7.28 18.53
N SER A 34 -9.39 6.58 19.34
CA SER A 34 -9.93 5.29 18.97
C SER A 34 -10.95 5.51 17.85
N SER A 35 -10.48 5.76 16.63
CA SER A 35 -11.35 5.66 15.46
C SER A 35 -11.61 4.18 15.24
N THR A 36 -12.87 3.77 15.30
CA THR A 36 -13.39 2.61 14.55
C THR A 36 -13.25 2.95 13.06
N GLY A 37 -12.00 3.00 12.60
CA GLY A 37 -11.61 3.37 11.26
C GLY A 37 -11.48 2.12 10.41
N LEU A 38 -11.80 2.26 9.13
CA LEU A 38 -11.51 1.26 8.10
C LEU A 38 -10.09 0.68 8.29
N PRO A 39 -9.87 -0.61 7.96
CA PRO A 39 -8.58 -1.26 8.13
C PRO A 39 -7.47 -0.36 7.58
N LYS A 40 -6.47 -0.03 8.40
CA LYS A 40 -5.38 0.86 8.00
C LYS A 40 -4.69 0.28 6.77
N VAL A 41 -4.78 0.98 5.64
CA VAL A 41 -4.08 0.60 4.40
C VAL A 41 -2.57 0.71 4.65
N LEU A 42 -1.83 -0.34 4.33
CA LEU A 42 -0.36 -0.38 4.47
C LEU A 42 0.29 0.32 3.28
N ALA A 43 -0.21 0.05 2.06
CA ALA A 43 0.27 0.66 0.83
C ALA A 43 -0.75 0.46 -0.30
N SER A 44 -0.62 1.26 -1.37
CA SER A 44 -1.50 1.19 -2.54
C SER A 44 -0.80 1.64 -3.80
N ALA A 45 -1.23 1.10 -4.95
CA ALA A 45 -0.80 1.57 -6.27
C ALA A 45 -1.94 1.47 -7.29
N PRO A 46 -1.96 2.36 -8.31
CA PRO A 46 -2.95 2.26 -9.39
C PRO A 46 -2.71 1.03 -10.27
N LEU A 47 -3.79 0.52 -10.87
CA LEU A 47 -3.78 -0.55 -11.88
C LEU A 47 -4.97 -0.41 -12.84
N SER A 48 -4.70 -0.40 -14.15
CA SER A 48 -5.72 -0.57 -15.20
C SER A 48 -5.72 -2.03 -15.64
N MET A 49 -6.86 -2.71 -15.57
CA MET A 49 -6.92 -4.16 -15.80
C MET A 49 -7.52 -4.55 -17.14
N ASP A 50 -7.67 -3.61 -18.06
CA ASP A 50 -8.33 -3.81 -19.35
C ASP A 50 -7.55 -4.76 -20.29
N LYS A 51 -6.22 -4.80 -20.17
CA LYS A 51 -5.33 -5.62 -21.02
C LYS A 51 -4.53 -6.66 -20.26
N ALA A 52 -4.34 -7.82 -20.90
CA ALA A 52 -3.41 -8.83 -20.43
C ALA A 52 -1.99 -8.26 -20.33
N GLY A 53 -1.25 -8.72 -19.32
CA GLY A 53 0.14 -8.32 -19.13
C GLY A 53 0.32 -7.05 -18.30
N VAL A 54 -0.72 -6.22 -18.15
CA VAL A 54 -0.65 -5.03 -17.28
C VAL A 54 -0.42 -5.46 -15.85
N SER A 55 0.51 -4.79 -15.17
CA SER A 55 0.90 -5.13 -13.81
C SER A 55 1.22 -3.92 -12.98
N THR A 56 1.05 -4.03 -11.67
CA THR A 56 1.50 -3.06 -10.67
C THR A 56 2.22 -3.78 -9.55
N SER A 57 3.14 -3.09 -8.87
CA SER A 57 3.83 -3.61 -7.69
C SER A 57 3.74 -2.60 -6.56
N ILE A 58 3.57 -3.11 -5.35
CA ILE A 58 3.42 -2.33 -4.13
C ILE A 58 4.43 -2.84 -3.11
N ASP A 59 5.33 -1.96 -2.71
CA ASP A 59 6.27 -2.21 -1.61
C ASP A 59 5.64 -1.73 -0.30
N PHE A 60 5.73 -2.54 0.75
CA PHE A 60 5.16 -2.24 2.06
C PHE A 60 5.96 -2.86 3.20
N THR A 61 5.82 -2.30 4.40
CA THR A 61 6.50 -2.79 5.60
C THR A 61 5.49 -3.41 6.56
N VAL A 62 5.81 -4.60 7.07
CA VAL A 62 5.03 -5.28 8.11
C VAL A 62 5.72 -5.13 9.46
N SER A 63 4.95 -4.69 10.44
CA SER A 63 5.41 -4.52 11.82
C SER A 63 5.46 -5.85 12.59
N GLU A 64 6.25 -5.88 13.67
CA GLU A 64 6.30 -7.02 14.58
C GLU A 64 4.93 -7.32 15.20
N ALA A 65 4.16 -6.29 15.57
CA ALA A 65 2.81 -6.45 16.12
C ALA A 65 1.87 -7.21 15.17
N THR A 66 1.95 -6.95 13.86
CA THR A 66 1.15 -7.64 12.83
C THR A 66 1.49 -9.13 12.75
N VAL A 67 2.76 -9.49 12.92
CA VAL A 67 3.22 -10.89 12.87
C VAL A 67 2.87 -11.62 14.16
N ALA A 68 3.13 -11.00 15.32
CA ALA A 68 2.92 -11.61 16.64
C ALA A 68 1.45 -12.01 16.86
N THR A 69 0.52 -11.19 16.37
CA THR A 69 -0.93 -11.41 16.42
C THR A 69 -1.44 -12.37 15.34
N LYS A 70 -0.57 -12.82 14.43
CA LYS A 70 -0.93 -13.61 13.25
C LYS A 70 -2.07 -12.97 12.46
N HIS A 71 -2.12 -11.63 12.40
CA HIS A 71 -3.13 -10.94 11.64
C HIS A 71 -2.99 -11.26 10.15
N ARG A 72 -4.06 -11.77 9.55
CA ARG A 72 -4.15 -11.99 8.11
C ARG A 72 -4.18 -10.63 7.42
N LEU A 73 -3.40 -10.49 6.36
CA LEU A 73 -3.46 -9.35 5.43
C LEU A 73 -4.14 -9.79 4.14
N MET A 74 -4.58 -8.82 3.34
CA MET A 74 -5.07 -9.06 1.99
C MET A 74 -4.48 -8.10 0.98
N VAL A 75 -4.38 -8.58 -0.25
CA VAL A 75 -4.26 -7.75 -1.44
C VAL A 75 -5.66 -7.57 -1.99
N ALA A 76 -6.10 -6.32 -2.06
CA ALA A 76 -7.42 -5.92 -2.51
C ALA A 76 -7.33 -5.03 -3.75
N LEU A 77 -8.42 -4.94 -4.48
CA LEU A 77 -8.63 -4.03 -5.59
C LEU A 77 -9.88 -3.20 -5.30
N ASP A 78 -9.70 -1.89 -5.29
CA ASP A 78 -10.81 -0.94 -5.19
C ASP A 78 -10.97 -0.24 -6.54
N PHE A 79 -12.20 -0.03 -6.99
CA PHE A 79 -12.48 0.77 -8.18
C PHE A 79 -13.81 1.52 -8.03
N PRO A 80 -14.02 2.63 -8.78
CA PRO A 80 -15.28 3.33 -8.77
C PRO A 80 -16.43 2.40 -9.19
N GLN A 81 -17.48 2.32 -8.38
CA GLN A 81 -18.62 1.46 -8.65
C GLN A 81 -19.23 1.81 -10.02
N THR A 82 -19.46 0.81 -10.86
CA THR A 82 -20.01 1.05 -12.19
C THR A 82 -21.52 1.26 -12.10
N LYS A 83 -22.05 2.29 -12.79
CA LYS A 83 -23.50 2.59 -12.78
C LYS A 83 -24.37 1.41 -13.20
N SER A 84 -23.85 0.55 -14.09
CA SER A 84 -24.56 -0.61 -14.61
C SER A 84 -24.44 -1.87 -13.76
N MET A 85 -23.53 -1.89 -12.77
CA MET A 85 -23.14 -3.08 -12.00
C MET A 85 -22.63 -4.25 -12.85
N LYS A 86 -22.38 -4.05 -14.16
CA LYS A 86 -22.01 -5.14 -15.07
C LYS A 86 -20.66 -5.75 -14.70
N LEU A 87 -19.69 -4.93 -14.33
CA LEU A 87 -18.37 -5.39 -13.91
C LEU A 87 -18.45 -6.15 -12.58
N GLU A 88 -19.17 -5.61 -11.61
CA GLU A 88 -19.43 -6.20 -10.30
C GLU A 88 -20.13 -7.56 -10.43
N ASN A 89 -21.21 -7.63 -11.20
CA ASN A 89 -21.95 -8.87 -11.44
C ASN A 89 -21.08 -9.92 -12.15
N ALA A 90 -20.26 -9.50 -13.12
CA ALA A 90 -19.36 -10.40 -13.80
C ALA A 90 -18.28 -10.94 -12.85
N MET A 91 -17.77 -10.19 -11.88
CA MET A 91 -16.85 -10.73 -10.86
C MET A 91 -17.49 -11.79 -9.97
N GLN A 92 -18.80 -11.70 -9.73
CA GLN A 92 -19.53 -12.68 -8.92
C GLN A 92 -19.89 -13.94 -9.71
N GLN A 93 -20.09 -13.82 -11.03
CA GLN A 93 -20.61 -14.89 -11.88
C GLN A 93 -19.53 -15.54 -12.76
N GLU A 94 -18.46 -14.81 -13.07
CA GLU A 94 -17.38 -15.22 -13.96
C GLU A 94 -16.07 -15.28 -13.18
N ASP A 95 -15.27 -16.33 -13.42
CA ASP A 95 -13.90 -16.37 -12.92
C ASP A 95 -13.05 -15.31 -13.66
N MET A 96 -12.69 -14.24 -12.93
CA MET A 96 -11.80 -13.18 -13.37
C MET A 96 -10.39 -13.39 -12.80
N PRO A 97 -9.51 -14.14 -13.51
CA PRO A 97 -8.18 -14.48 -13.03
C PRO A 97 -7.22 -13.30 -13.06
N VAL A 98 -6.44 -13.20 -11.99
CA VAL A 98 -5.35 -12.24 -11.80
C VAL A 98 -4.17 -12.99 -11.21
N ALA A 99 -2.98 -12.74 -11.72
CA ALA A 99 -1.75 -13.26 -11.16
C ALA A 99 -1.33 -12.37 -9.98
N LEU A 100 -1.04 -13.01 -8.85
CA LEU A 100 -0.55 -12.36 -7.64
C LEU A 100 0.73 -13.06 -7.19
N GLU A 101 1.74 -12.25 -6.91
CA GLU A 101 2.95 -12.63 -6.21
C GLU A 101 3.07 -11.78 -4.95
N VAL A 102 3.34 -12.42 -3.81
CA VAL A 102 3.73 -11.72 -2.59
C VAL A 102 5.08 -12.28 -2.17
N VAL A 103 6.04 -11.40 -1.90
CA VAL A 103 7.39 -11.79 -1.47
C VAL A 103 7.82 -10.98 -0.27
N TYR A 104 8.58 -11.62 0.62
CA TYR A 104 9.41 -10.94 1.60
C TYR A 104 10.72 -10.53 0.93
N VAL A 105 11.10 -9.26 1.09
CA VAL A 105 12.26 -8.67 0.46
C VAL A 105 13.37 -8.50 1.50
N THR A 106 14.54 -9.04 1.19
CA THR A 106 15.80 -8.83 1.91
C THR A 106 16.84 -8.28 0.95
N ASP A 107 17.97 -7.81 1.48
CA ASP A 107 19.10 -7.35 0.67
C ASP A 107 19.54 -8.44 -0.31
N GLY A 108 19.20 -8.23 -1.59
CA GLY A 108 19.55 -9.10 -2.71
C GLY A 108 18.70 -10.37 -2.89
N ASN A 109 17.71 -10.66 -2.04
CA ASN A 109 16.89 -11.87 -2.15
C ASN A 109 15.41 -11.64 -1.90
N THR A 110 14.57 -12.46 -2.52
CA THR A 110 13.13 -12.52 -2.27
C THR A 110 12.72 -13.90 -1.79
N THR A 111 11.84 -13.95 -0.79
CA THR A 111 11.23 -15.20 -0.32
C THR A 111 9.74 -15.17 -0.61
N PRO A 112 9.22 -16.09 -1.43
CA PRO A 112 7.80 -16.30 -1.62
C PRO A 112 6.96 -16.31 -0.35
N ILE A 113 5.89 -15.54 -0.32
CA ILE A 113 4.86 -15.56 0.70
C ILE A 113 3.60 -16.18 0.11
N PRO A 114 3.17 -17.31 0.64
CA PRO A 114 2.01 -18.00 0.09
C PRO A 114 0.70 -17.26 0.35
N THR A 115 -0.20 -17.32 -0.63
CA THR A 115 -1.48 -16.62 -0.64
C THR A 115 -2.65 -17.61 -0.62
N GLN A 116 -3.81 -17.18 -0.12
CA GLN A 116 -5.05 -17.95 -0.03
C GLN A 116 -6.16 -17.21 -0.76
N ASP A 117 -6.85 -17.89 -1.68
CA ASP A 117 -8.07 -17.40 -2.33
C ASP A 117 -9.32 -17.75 -1.50
N ASP A 118 -10.43 -17.07 -1.78
CA ASP A 118 -11.67 -17.14 -0.98
C ASP A 118 -12.57 -18.34 -1.33
N LYS A 119 -12.13 -19.25 -2.21
CA LYS A 119 -12.93 -20.41 -2.65
C LYS A 119 -13.03 -21.55 -1.61
N GLY A 120 -12.95 -21.23 -0.32
CA GLY A 120 -13.21 -22.17 0.77
C GLY A 120 -12.12 -23.23 0.97
N VAL A 121 -11.35 -23.09 2.06
CA VAL A 121 -10.81 -24.15 2.95
C VAL A 121 -10.03 -25.34 2.33
N SER A 122 -9.83 -25.46 1.02
CA SER A 122 -9.36 -26.71 0.40
C SER A 122 -8.43 -26.59 -0.80
N THR A 123 -7.98 -25.40 -1.20
CA THR A 123 -6.79 -25.27 -2.05
C THR A 123 -5.55 -25.13 -1.17
N ARG A 124 -5.13 -26.28 -0.59
CA ARG A 124 -3.80 -26.52 0.02
C ARG A 124 -2.64 -26.38 -0.98
N THR A 125 -2.76 -25.50 -1.96
CA THR A 125 -1.66 -25.18 -2.86
C THR A 125 -1.11 -23.86 -2.40
N TRP A 126 -0.23 -23.95 -1.40
CA TRP A 126 0.82 -22.97 -1.17
C TRP A 126 1.64 -22.88 -2.46
N LYS A 127 1.14 -22.17 -3.49
CA LYS A 127 1.91 -21.96 -4.71
C LYS A 127 3.08 -21.07 -4.31
N THR A 128 4.29 -21.60 -4.42
CA THR A 128 5.50 -20.83 -4.20
C THR A 128 5.49 -19.60 -5.10
N GLY A 129 5.34 -18.42 -4.51
CA GLY A 129 5.80 -17.15 -5.07
C GLY A 129 4.89 -16.53 -6.12
N SER A 130 4.06 -17.30 -6.82
CA SER A 130 3.15 -16.76 -7.81
C SER A 130 1.94 -17.67 -7.98
N GLY A 131 0.74 -17.09 -7.89
CA GLY A 131 -0.53 -17.80 -8.05
C GLY A 131 -1.51 -17.02 -8.91
N VAL A 132 -2.39 -17.74 -9.61
CA VAL A 132 -3.57 -17.13 -10.22
C VAL A 132 -4.69 -17.21 -9.20
N ALA A 133 -5.20 -16.05 -8.79
CA ALA A 133 -6.38 -15.89 -7.95
C ALA A 133 -7.54 -15.35 -8.79
N ASN A 134 -8.78 -15.55 -8.34
CA ASN A 134 -9.95 -14.92 -8.96
C ASN A 134 -10.37 -13.71 -8.12
N LEU A 135 -10.75 -12.64 -8.80
CA LEU A 135 -11.34 -11.47 -8.15
C LEU A 135 -12.63 -11.86 -7.44
N HIS A 136 -12.77 -11.49 -6.17
CA HIS A 136 -13.98 -11.72 -5.38
C HIS A 136 -14.53 -10.40 -4.84
N LEU A 137 -15.70 -9.98 -5.34
CA LEU A 137 -16.40 -8.79 -4.84
C LEU A 137 -16.97 -9.08 -3.46
N TYR A 138 -16.44 -8.44 -2.42
CA TYR A 138 -16.87 -8.66 -1.03
C TYR A 138 -17.75 -7.53 -0.47
N ALA A 139 -17.68 -6.32 -1.03
CA ALA A 139 -18.51 -5.20 -0.60
C ALA A 139 -18.65 -4.13 -1.68
N THR A 140 -19.68 -3.29 -1.54
CA THR A 140 -19.86 -2.03 -2.27
C THR A 140 -20.44 -0.99 -1.32
N ASN A 141 -20.10 0.29 -1.47
CA ASN A 141 -20.66 1.37 -0.63
C ASN A 141 -21.47 2.44 -1.38
N GLY A 142 -21.79 2.22 -2.67
CA GLY A 142 -22.47 3.21 -3.52
C GLY A 142 -21.52 4.01 -4.42
N ASP A 143 -20.26 4.17 -4.01
CA ASP A 143 -19.24 4.91 -4.75
C ASP A 143 -18.06 4.03 -5.19
N THR A 144 -17.74 3.01 -4.40
CA THR A 144 -16.58 2.13 -4.57
C THR A 144 -17.01 0.67 -4.45
N SER A 145 -16.49 -0.12 -5.37
CA SER A 145 -16.56 -1.58 -5.34
C SER A 145 -15.26 -2.12 -4.74
N TYR A 146 -15.40 -3.01 -3.76
CA TYR A 146 -14.29 -3.56 -2.99
C TYR A 146 -14.10 -5.04 -3.29
N VAL A 147 -12.91 -5.37 -3.77
CA VAL A 147 -12.61 -6.71 -4.29
C VAL A 147 -11.40 -7.31 -3.57
N LEU A 148 -11.54 -8.55 -3.15
CA LEU A 148 -10.47 -9.38 -2.63
C LEU A 148 -9.77 -10.05 -3.81
N ILE A 149 -8.45 -9.90 -3.89
CA ILE A 149 -7.61 -10.71 -4.79
C ILE A 149 -7.17 -11.97 -4.05
N ALA A 150 -6.49 -11.81 -2.91
CA ALA A 150 -6.13 -12.93 -2.03
C ALA A 150 -5.74 -12.44 -0.63
N GLY A 151 -5.87 -13.33 0.35
CA GLY A 151 -5.31 -13.15 1.69
C GLY A 151 -3.93 -13.79 1.85
N PHE A 152 -3.14 -13.35 2.81
CA PHE A 152 -1.86 -13.98 3.18
C PHE A 152 -1.50 -13.72 4.64
N TYR A 153 -0.60 -14.53 5.18
CA TYR A 153 -0.05 -14.33 6.52
C TYR A 153 1.42 -13.90 6.41
N PRO A 154 1.79 -12.70 6.88
CA PRO A 154 3.20 -12.33 6.93
C PRO A 154 3.94 -13.24 7.93
N THR A 155 5.15 -13.66 7.56
CA THR A 155 5.91 -14.67 8.34
C THR A 155 6.90 -14.04 9.30
N LYS A 156 7.34 -12.81 9.04
CA LYS A 156 8.31 -12.04 9.83
C LYS A 156 8.19 -10.52 9.61
N PRO A 157 8.59 -9.67 10.56
CA PRO A 157 8.60 -8.24 10.33
C PRO A 157 9.61 -7.84 9.24
N GLY A 158 9.36 -6.71 8.57
CA GLY A 158 10.25 -6.16 7.55
C GLY A 158 9.55 -5.82 6.24
N SER A 159 10.33 -5.79 5.17
CA SER A 159 9.90 -5.33 3.84
C SER A 159 9.27 -6.45 3.02
N TYR A 160 8.18 -6.12 2.34
CA TYR A 160 7.45 -7.01 1.45
C TYR A 160 7.12 -6.29 0.14
N ARG A 161 6.85 -7.08 -0.89
CA ARG A 161 6.33 -6.62 -2.18
C ARG A 161 5.16 -7.48 -2.59
N ALA A 162 4.08 -6.84 -3.04
CA ALA A 162 2.98 -7.50 -3.72
C ALA A 162 2.97 -7.05 -5.19
N THR A 163 2.93 -8.00 -6.11
CA THR A 163 2.84 -7.74 -7.55
C THR A 163 1.58 -8.36 -8.09
N VAL A 164 0.74 -7.53 -8.71
CA VAL A 164 -0.54 -7.91 -9.31
C VAL A 164 -0.43 -7.76 -10.82
N LYS A 165 -0.87 -8.77 -11.57
CA LYS A 165 -0.82 -8.80 -13.03
C LYS A 165 -2.09 -9.36 -13.64
N THR A 166 -2.64 -8.64 -14.62
CA THR A 166 -3.77 -9.09 -15.42
C THR A 166 -3.36 -10.24 -16.34
N VAL A 167 -4.04 -11.39 -16.25
CA VAL A 167 -3.65 -12.63 -16.97
C VAL A 167 -4.20 -12.69 -18.39
N LYS A 168 -5.43 -12.20 -18.60
CA LYS A 168 -6.14 -12.17 -19.89
C LYS A 168 -6.80 -10.81 -20.07
N ASP A 169 -7.10 -10.41 -21.30
CA ASP A 169 -7.83 -9.16 -21.57
C ASP A 169 -9.16 -9.15 -20.78
N GLN A 170 -9.44 -8.05 -20.08
CA GLN A 170 -10.66 -7.86 -19.30
C GLN A 170 -11.36 -6.57 -19.77
N PRO A 171 -12.04 -6.59 -20.93
CA PRO A 171 -12.61 -5.37 -21.52
C PRO A 171 -13.66 -4.68 -20.63
N LEU A 172 -14.24 -5.39 -19.66
CA LEU A 172 -15.14 -4.79 -18.65
C LEU A 172 -14.44 -3.77 -17.74
N PHE A 173 -13.11 -3.81 -17.65
CA PHE A 173 -12.28 -2.82 -16.96
C PHE A 173 -11.85 -1.65 -17.85
N SER A 174 -12.28 -1.59 -19.12
CA SER A 174 -11.92 -0.50 -20.02
C SER A 174 -12.36 0.86 -19.44
N GLY A 175 -11.40 1.74 -19.17
CA GLY A 175 -11.64 3.05 -18.57
C GLY A 175 -11.91 3.03 -17.06
N VAL A 176 -11.75 1.89 -16.39
CA VAL A 176 -11.88 1.74 -14.94
C VAL A 176 -10.51 1.90 -14.28
N ASN A 177 -10.37 2.94 -13.46
CA ASN A 177 -9.15 3.19 -12.70
C ASN A 177 -9.19 2.42 -11.38
N GLY A 178 -8.53 1.27 -11.34
CA GLY A 178 -8.38 0.47 -10.13
C GLY A 178 -7.23 0.95 -9.25
N VAL A 179 -7.37 0.69 -7.95
CA VAL A 179 -6.32 0.89 -6.94
C VAL A 179 -6.11 -0.43 -6.21
N VAL A 180 -4.95 -1.04 -6.40
CA VAL A 180 -4.54 -2.20 -5.62
C VAL A 180 -4.07 -1.72 -4.25
N LYS A 181 -4.46 -2.43 -3.19
CA LYS A 181 -4.15 -2.09 -1.80
C LYS A 181 -3.65 -3.32 -1.04
N VAL A 182 -2.75 -3.09 -0.09
CA VAL A 182 -2.44 -4.05 0.96
C VAL A 182 -3.01 -3.52 2.27
N GLN A 183 -3.89 -4.30 2.90
CA GLN A 183 -4.57 -3.90 4.13
C GLN A 183 -4.89 -5.12 5.01
N PRO A 184 -5.25 -4.94 6.29
CA PRO A 184 -5.73 -6.04 7.11
C PRO A 184 -6.89 -6.77 6.42
N PHE A 185 -6.91 -8.09 6.54
CA PHE A 185 -7.95 -8.92 5.94
C PHE A 185 -9.31 -8.49 6.50
N TYR A 186 -10.26 -8.27 5.59
CA TYR A 186 -11.62 -7.95 5.99
C TYR A 186 -12.29 -9.20 6.57
N ASN A 187 -12.64 -9.16 7.86
CA ASN A 187 -13.41 -10.23 8.47
C ASN A 187 -14.89 -9.96 8.17
N THR A 188 -15.51 -10.79 7.34
CA THR A 188 -16.95 -10.71 6.98
C THR A 188 -17.87 -11.05 8.15
N GLY A 189 -17.33 -11.50 9.29
CA GLY A 189 -18.10 -11.70 10.52
C GLY A 189 -18.99 -12.94 10.50
N GLU A 190 -18.57 -14.02 9.83
CA GLU A 190 -19.16 -15.34 10.08
C GLU A 190 -18.78 -15.89 11.46
#